data_AF-A0A9D4R9G9-F1
#
_entry.id   AF-A0A9D4R9G9-F1
#
_cell.length_a   1.000
_cell.length_b   1.000
_cell.length_c   1.000
_cell.angle_alpha   90.00
_cell.angle_beta   90.00
_cell.angle_gamma   90.00
#
_symmetry.space_group_name_H-M   'P 1'
#
loop_
_entity.id
_entity.type
_entity.pdbx_description
1 polymer ?
#
loop_
_entity_poly.entity_id
_entity_poly.type
_entity_poly.pdbx_seq_one_letter_code
_entity_poly.pdbx_strand_id
1 'polypeptide(L)'
;MLSNKWFLRDILRYRLRIGEIIEQYGPTVTTENGSDIIYSIYCPSLHDDCLTWMARPRPGHWPKQETLEKSKQCGMFLVHPGMIGHYFSHDSVRGVGYMDKRYADDYASAQWKMSTNKTEQLLVFDLNLVQMKTLILLKLARKEFLNRFLGTS
;
A
#
# COMPACT_ATOMS: atom_id res chain seq x y z
N MET A 1 10.13 10.73 -24.44
CA MET A 1 8.82 10.94 -23.79
C MET A 1 7.71 10.11 -24.45
N LEU A 2 7.80 8.76 -24.48
CA LEU A 2 6.78 7.87 -25.08
C LEU A 2 6.26 6.78 -24.12
N SER A 3 6.66 6.81 -22.84
CA SER A 3 6.39 5.72 -21.88
C SER A 3 5.01 5.79 -21.21
N ASN A 4 4.35 6.96 -21.14
CA ASN A 4 3.12 7.12 -20.36
C ASN A 4 1.82 6.62 -21.03
N LYS A 5 1.76 6.53 -22.38
CA LYS A 5 0.52 6.14 -23.07
C LYS A 5 0.20 4.65 -22.90
N TRP A 6 1.23 3.80 -22.84
CA TRP A 6 1.07 2.36 -22.61
C TRP A 6 0.73 2.06 -21.15
N PHE A 7 1.41 2.73 -20.22
CA PHE A 7 1.16 2.68 -18.78
C PHE A 7 -0.31 3.01 -18.45
N LEU A 8 -0.84 4.10 -19.00
CA LEU A 8 -2.24 4.51 -18.78
C LEU A 8 -3.23 3.49 -19.34
N ARG A 9 -2.97 2.92 -20.52
CA ARG A 9 -3.90 1.97 -21.16
C ARG A 9 -4.02 0.65 -20.41
N ASP A 10 -2.91 0.12 -19.92
CA ASP A 10 -2.91 -1.12 -19.14
C ASP A 10 -3.49 -0.88 -17.74
N ILE A 11 -3.16 0.25 -17.09
CA ILE A 11 -3.79 0.64 -15.83
C ILE A 11 -5.30 0.78 -15.99
N LEU A 12 -5.80 1.37 -17.07
CA LEU A 12 -7.24 1.49 -17.31
C LEU A 12 -7.91 0.12 -17.47
N ARG A 13 -7.29 -0.85 -18.16
CA ARG A 13 -7.82 -2.22 -18.28
C ARG A 13 -7.81 -2.97 -16.96
N TYR A 14 -6.71 -2.91 -16.21
CA TYR A 14 -6.61 -3.55 -14.89
C TYR A 14 -7.53 -2.87 -13.88
N ARG A 15 -7.72 -1.55 -13.97
CA ARG A 15 -8.69 -0.79 -13.18
C ARG A 15 -10.11 -1.23 -13.44
N LEU A 16 -10.50 -1.50 -14.69
CA LEU A 16 -11.85 -1.99 -14.99
C LEU A 16 -12.10 -3.35 -14.35
N ARG A 17 -11.18 -4.32 -14.55
CA ARG A 17 -11.34 -5.67 -14.03
C ARG A 17 -11.25 -5.77 -12.50
N ILE A 18 -10.32 -5.03 -11.90
CA ILE A 18 -10.22 -4.96 -10.43
C ILE A 18 -11.39 -4.14 -9.87
N GLY A 19 -11.84 -3.10 -10.57
CA GLY A 19 -13.05 -2.35 -10.23
C GLY A 19 -14.28 -3.25 -10.12
N GLU A 20 -14.52 -4.10 -11.11
CA GLU A 20 -15.61 -5.09 -11.08
C GLU A 20 -15.52 -6.04 -9.87
N ILE A 21 -14.33 -6.59 -9.58
CA ILE A 21 -14.11 -7.47 -8.43
C ILE A 21 -14.37 -6.71 -7.12
N ILE A 22 -13.88 -5.47 -7.03
CA ILE A 22 -14.01 -4.63 -5.86
C ILE A 22 -15.47 -4.21 -5.65
N GLU A 23 -16.22 -3.90 -6.71
CA GLU A 23 -17.66 -3.61 -6.64
C GLU A 23 -18.44 -4.83 -6.14
N GLN A 24 -18.02 -6.04 -6.52
CA GLN A 24 -18.70 -7.28 -6.17
C GLN A 24 -18.36 -7.79 -4.76
N TYR A 25 -17.10 -7.70 -4.34
CA TYR A 25 -16.59 -8.35 -3.12
C TYR A 25 -16.02 -7.37 -2.09
N GLY A 26 -15.95 -6.08 -2.42
CA GLY A 26 -15.26 -5.07 -1.62
C GLY A 26 -13.74 -5.02 -1.90
N PRO A 27 -13.04 -4.01 -1.36
CA PRO A 27 -11.61 -3.78 -1.61
C PRO A 27 -10.69 -4.78 -0.88
N THR A 28 -11.24 -5.61 0.01
CA THR A 28 -10.52 -6.62 0.77
C THR A 28 -11.41 -7.81 1.10
N VAL A 29 -10.78 -8.98 1.15
CA VAL A 29 -11.40 -10.24 1.54
C VAL A 29 -10.63 -10.80 2.73
N THR A 30 -11.31 -10.99 3.85
CA THR A 30 -10.75 -11.70 5.00
C THR A 30 -10.94 -13.20 4.80
N THR A 31 -9.84 -13.94 4.82
CA THR A 31 -9.85 -15.41 4.71
C THR A 31 -10.40 -16.06 5.98
N GLU A 32 -10.79 -17.33 5.91
CA GLU A 32 -11.25 -18.11 7.08
C GLU A 32 -10.23 -18.15 8.23
N ASN A 33 -8.94 -17.96 7.91
CA ASN A 33 -7.85 -17.93 8.87
C ASN A 33 -7.63 -16.53 9.50
N GLY A 34 -8.48 -15.55 9.18
CA GLY A 34 -8.38 -14.18 9.66
C GLY A 34 -7.34 -13.31 8.93
N SER A 35 -6.79 -13.78 7.80
CA SER A 35 -5.84 -12.97 7.01
C SER A 35 -6.59 -12.11 5.99
N ASP A 36 -6.26 -10.82 5.95
CA ASP A 36 -6.82 -9.88 4.96
C ASP A 36 -6.05 -9.93 3.63
N ILE A 37 -6.80 -10.14 2.55
CA ILE A 37 -6.31 -10.08 1.16
C ILE A 37 -6.77 -8.75 0.55
N ILE A 38 -5.82 -7.94 0.11
CA ILE A 38 -6.09 -6.63 -0.47
C ILE A 38 -5.94 -6.69 -1.99
N TYR A 39 -6.98 -6.26 -2.72
CA TYR A 39 -6.87 -6.12 -4.18
C TYR A 39 -6.05 -4.88 -4.55
N SER A 40 -5.09 -5.06 -5.45
CA SER A 40 -4.21 -3.98 -5.91
C SER A 40 -3.79 -4.15 -7.36
N ILE A 41 -3.47 -3.04 -8.02
CA ILE A 41 -2.88 -3.03 -9.37
C ILE A 41 -1.37 -2.91 -9.22
N TYR A 42 -0.63 -3.89 -9.73
CA TYR A 42 0.82 -3.78 -9.82
C TYR A 42 1.21 -2.88 -11.01
N CYS A 43 1.99 -1.85 -10.71
CA CYS A 43 2.59 -0.93 -11.67
C CYS A 43 4.09 -1.23 -11.75
N PRO A 44 4.62 -1.72 -12.89
CA PRO A 44 6.03 -2.05 -13.01
C PRO A 44 6.99 -0.86 -12.85
N SER A 45 6.49 0.36 -13.05
CA SER A 45 7.25 1.60 -12.91
C SER A 45 6.87 2.32 -11.63
N LEU A 46 7.88 2.89 -10.95
CA LEU A 46 7.67 3.80 -9.82
C LEU A 46 7.14 5.15 -10.28
N HIS A 47 6.46 5.85 -9.38
CA HIS A 47 6.05 7.23 -9.57
C HIS A 47 7.25 8.19 -9.59
N ASP A 48 7.14 9.29 -10.33
CA ASP A 48 8.20 10.30 -10.46
C ASP A 48 8.61 10.91 -9.10
N ASP A 49 7.67 11.05 -8.17
CA ASP A 49 7.98 11.52 -6.81
C ASP A 49 8.90 10.55 -6.05
N CYS A 50 8.70 9.24 -6.22
CA CYS A 50 9.58 8.23 -5.63
C CYS A 50 10.97 8.30 -6.23
N LEU A 51 11.05 8.44 -7.56
CA LEU A 51 12.32 8.60 -8.27
C LEU A 51 13.06 9.88 -7.84
N THR A 52 12.32 10.98 -7.67
CA THR A 52 12.85 12.26 -7.19
C THR A 52 13.39 12.15 -5.77
N TRP A 53 12.68 11.45 -4.88
CA TRP A 53 13.16 11.19 -3.53
C TRP A 53 14.44 10.34 -3.54
N MET A 54 14.48 9.28 -4.36
CA MET A 54 15.64 8.40 -4.51
C MET A 54 16.89 9.11 -5.09
N ALA A 55 16.71 10.20 -5.81
CA ALA A 55 17.80 10.98 -6.41
C ALA A 55 18.45 11.97 -5.43
N ARG A 56 17.91 12.17 -4.22
CA ARG A 56 18.42 13.13 -3.25
C ARG A 56 19.84 12.77 -2.77
N PRO A 57 20.68 13.77 -2.42
CA PRO A 57 21.99 13.52 -1.82
C PRO A 57 21.85 12.69 -0.54
N ARG A 58 22.71 11.69 -0.37
CA ARG A 58 22.63 10.71 0.73
C ARG A 58 23.76 10.90 1.75
N PRO A 59 23.52 11.60 2.87
CA PRO A 59 24.49 11.63 3.96
C PRO A 59 24.59 10.24 4.60
N GLY A 60 25.81 9.73 4.79
CA GLY A 60 26.04 8.47 5.50
C GLY A 60 25.96 7.18 4.67
N HIS A 61 26.03 7.28 3.33
CA HIS A 61 26.13 6.13 2.41
C HIS A 61 24.95 5.12 2.45
N TRP A 62 23.81 5.49 3.02
CA TRP A 62 22.57 4.71 3.01
C TRP A 62 21.51 5.35 2.10
N PRO A 63 20.73 4.54 1.35
CA PRO A 63 20.98 3.14 1.05
C PRO A 63 22.22 2.96 0.16
N LYS A 64 22.84 1.77 0.19
CA LYS A 64 23.89 1.36 -0.74
C LYS A 64 23.42 1.54 -2.18
N GLN A 65 24.35 1.86 -3.08
CA GLN A 65 24.01 2.11 -4.48
C GLN A 65 23.30 0.91 -5.12
N GLU A 66 23.75 -0.32 -4.84
CA GLU A 66 23.12 -1.54 -5.34
C GLU A 66 21.66 -1.67 -4.88
N THR A 67 21.40 -1.46 -3.59
CA THR A 67 20.05 -1.48 -3.01
C THR A 67 19.16 -0.42 -3.66
N LEU A 68 19.70 0.78 -3.92
CA LEU A 68 18.96 1.84 -4.59
C LEU A 68 18.57 1.46 -6.02
N GLU A 69 19.50 0.91 -6.80
CA GLU A 69 19.20 0.48 -8.18
C GLU A 69 18.18 -0.66 -8.22
N LYS A 70 18.26 -1.63 -7.30
CA LYS A 70 17.22 -2.67 -7.16
C LYS A 70 15.87 -2.08 -6.77
N SER A 71 15.85 -1.11 -5.87
CA SER A 71 14.64 -0.43 -5.40
C SER A 71 13.90 0.29 -6.53
N LYS A 72 14.63 0.88 -7.49
CA LYS A 72 14.02 1.52 -8.68
C LYS A 72 13.28 0.54 -9.59
N GLN A 73 13.62 -0.74 -9.53
CA GLN A 73 13.07 -1.80 -10.38
C GLN A 73 11.87 -2.51 -9.74
N CYS A 74 11.54 -2.22 -8.49
CA CYS A 74 10.47 -2.92 -7.75
C CYS A 74 9.04 -2.58 -8.19
N GLY A 75 8.86 -1.49 -8.95
CA GLY A 75 7.55 -0.94 -9.26
C GLY A 75 6.80 -0.46 -8.00
N MET A 76 5.49 -0.30 -8.13
CA MET A 76 4.59 0.09 -7.04
C MET A 76 3.25 -0.63 -7.15
N PHE A 77 2.43 -0.50 -6.11
CA PHE A 77 1.05 -0.99 -6.11
C PHE A 77 0.11 0.20 -5.99
N LEU A 78 -1.00 0.15 -6.73
CA LEU A 78 -2.14 1.03 -6.52
C LEU A 78 -3.19 0.26 -5.71
N VAL A 79 -3.53 0.79 -4.55
CA VAL A 79 -4.45 0.19 -3.58
C VAL A 79 -5.70 1.06 -3.47
N HIS A 80 -6.85 0.43 -3.30
CA HIS A 80 -8.11 1.15 -3.18
C HIS A 80 -8.17 1.97 -1.86
N PRO A 81 -8.62 3.24 -1.87
CA PRO A 81 -8.65 4.11 -0.69
C PRO A 81 -9.62 3.66 0.41
N GLY A 82 -10.63 2.85 0.09
CA GLY A 82 -11.55 2.21 1.05
C GLY A 82 -10.86 1.31 2.10
N MET A 83 -9.54 1.18 2.01
CA MET A 83 -8.66 0.50 2.97
C MET A 83 -8.08 1.41 4.06
N ILE A 84 -8.21 2.73 3.93
CA ILE A 84 -7.62 3.68 4.89
C ILE A 84 -8.76 4.35 5.65
N GLY A 85 -9.28 3.65 6.65
CA GLY A 85 -10.35 4.12 7.50
C GLY A 85 -11.23 2.94 7.92
N HIS A 86 -11.37 2.76 9.22
CA HIS A 86 -12.22 1.75 9.84
C HIS A 86 -13.67 1.85 9.33
N TYR A 87 -14.06 1.01 8.37
CA TYR A 87 -15.45 0.94 7.92
C TYR A 87 -15.88 -0.50 7.57
N PHE A 88 -15.45 -1.46 8.39
CA PHE A 88 -16.19 -2.72 8.49
C PHE A 88 -17.00 -2.66 9.77
N SER A 89 -18.31 -2.49 9.66
CA SER A 89 -19.19 -2.70 10.82
C SER A 89 -19.03 -4.16 11.23
N HIS A 90 -18.81 -4.38 12.52
CA HIS A 90 -18.53 -5.69 13.11
C HIS A 90 -19.69 -6.70 13.01
N ASP A 91 -20.80 -6.34 12.37
CA ASP A 91 -22.03 -7.14 12.33
C ASP A 91 -22.22 -7.92 11.02
N SER A 92 -21.32 -7.82 10.04
CA SER A 92 -21.38 -8.70 8.85
C SER A 92 -20.76 -10.07 9.16
N VAL A 93 -21.50 -10.88 9.91
CA VAL A 93 -21.32 -12.34 9.92
C VAL A 93 -21.39 -12.80 8.46
N ARG A 94 -20.23 -13.21 7.91
CA ARG A 94 -19.97 -13.53 6.49
C ARG A 94 -19.66 -12.32 5.60
N GLY A 95 -18.46 -11.77 5.75
CA GLY A 95 -17.49 -11.57 4.65
C GLY A 95 -17.91 -10.86 3.35
N VAL A 96 -19.04 -10.16 3.33
CA VAL A 96 -19.50 -9.34 2.20
C VAL A 96 -20.07 -8.07 2.80
N GLY A 97 -19.20 -7.08 3.01
CA GLY A 97 -19.63 -5.74 3.35
C GLY A 97 -20.37 -5.14 2.15
N TYR A 98 -21.69 -5.08 2.21
CA TYR A 98 -22.47 -4.32 1.23
C TYR A 98 -22.12 -2.84 1.38
N MET A 99 -21.56 -2.23 0.32
CA MET A 99 -21.42 -0.77 0.27
C MET A 99 -22.80 -0.12 0.24
N ASP A 100 -23.11 0.74 1.21
CA ASP A 100 -24.26 1.65 1.13
C ASP A 100 -24.07 2.57 -0.10
N LYS A 101 -25.12 2.74 -0.92
CA LYS A 101 -25.10 3.50 -2.18
C LYS A 101 -24.53 4.91 -2.04
N ARG A 102 -24.65 5.54 -0.87
CA ARG A 102 -24.06 6.86 -0.61
C ARG A 102 -22.53 6.86 -0.63
N TYR A 103 -21.90 5.71 -0.38
CA TYR A 103 -20.45 5.55 -0.46
C TYR A 103 -19.96 5.18 -1.86
N ALA A 104 -20.84 4.76 -2.77
CA ALA A 104 -20.48 4.42 -4.15
C ALA A 104 -20.08 5.66 -4.98
N ASP A 105 -20.67 6.82 -4.69
CA ASP A 105 -20.32 8.09 -5.35
C ASP A 105 -18.96 8.63 -4.87
N ASP A 106 -18.65 8.47 -3.56
CA ASP A 106 -17.31 8.69 -3.01
C ASP A 106 -16.31 7.63 -3.50
N TYR A 107 -16.77 6.44 -3.90
CA TYR A 107 -15.98 5.35 -4.47
C TYR A 107 -15.50 5.63 -5.89
N ALA A 108 -16.39 6.16 -6.73
CA ALA A 108 -16.10 6.51 -8.11
C ALA A 108 -15.09 7.68 -8.21
N SER A 109 -15.11 8.58 -7.22
CA SER A 109 -14.18 9.70 -7.08
C SER A 109 -12.91 9.34 -6.28
N ALA A 110 -12.85 8.15 -5.69
CA ALA A 110 -11.80 7.75 -4.77
C ALA A 110 -10.45 7.60 -5.50
N GLN A 111 -9.50 8.46 -5.13
CA GLN A 111 -8.15 8.41 -5.68
C GLN A 111 -7.42 7.16 -5.15
N TRP A 112 -6.99 6.30 -6.07
CA TRP A 112 -6.13 5.16 -5.77
C TRP A 112 -4.90 5.60 -4.99
N LYS A 113 -4.58 4.88 -3.92
CA LYS A 113 -3.43 5.18 -3.07
C LYS A 113 -2.22 4.38 -3.53
N MET A 114 -1.10 5.06 -3.66
CA MET A 114 0.17 4.41 -3.98
C MET A 114 0.73 3.68 -2.75
N SER A 115 1.22 2.47 -2.97
CA SER A 115 1.96 1.67 -1.99
C SER A 115 3.30 1.24 -2.58
N THR A 116 4.37 1.56 -1.85
CA THR A 116 5.77 1.28 -2.20
C THR A 116 6.37 0.15 -1.37
N ASN A 117 5.52 -0.77 -0.86
CA ASN A 117 5.91 -1.79 0.12
C ASN A 117 7.18 -2.59 -0.27
N LYS A 118 7.29 -3.06 -1.52
CA LYS A 118 8.50 -3.81 -1.98
C LYS A 118 9.77 -2.96 -1.91
N THR A 119 9.68 -1.71 -2.37
CA THR A 119 10.77 -0.73 -2.32
C THR A 119 11.16 -0.43 -0.87
N GLU A 120 10.18 -0.20 0.00
CA GLU A 120 10.42 0.05 1.43
C GLU A 120 11.10 -1.13 2.11
N GLN A 121 10.68 -2.37 1.80
CA GLN A 121 11.31 -3.57 2.34
C GLN A 121 12.79 -3.66 1.96
N LEU A 122 13.14 -3.46 0.68
CA LEU A 122 14.53 -3.47 0.25
C LEU A 122 15.37 -2.41 0.97
N LEU A 123 14.82 -1.21 1.15
CA LEU A 123 15.49 -0.13 1.87
C LEU A 123 15.68 -0.48 3.36
N VAL A 124 14.68 -1.09 3.99
CA VAL A 124 14.77 -1.54 5.39
C VAL A 124 15.83 -2.63 5.57
N PHE A 125 15.96 -3.57 4.62
CA PHE A 125 17.00 -4.61 4.68
C PHE A 125 18.42 -4.07 4.54
N ASP A 126 18.58 -2.86 4.00
CA ASP A 126 19.89 -2.21 3.86
C ASP A 126 20.27 -1.38 5.10
N LEU A 127 19.38 -1.29 6.10
CA LEU A 127 19.69 -0.67 7.38
C LEU A 127 20.77 -1.46 8.13
N ASN A 128 21.62 -0.75 8.87
CA ASN A 128 22.57 -1.39 9.77
C ASN A 128 21.87 -1.95 11.04
N LEU A 129 22.59 -2.75 11.81
CA LEU A 129 22.05 -3.41 13.01
C LEU A 129 21.46 -2.44 14.03
N VAL A 130 22.09 -1.27 14.23
CA VAL A 130 21.61 -0.25 15.17
C VAL A 130 20.31 0.35 14.66
N GLN A 131 20.26 0.75 13.39
CA GLN A 131 19.06 1.30 12.74
C GLN A 131 17.89 0.31 12.76
N MET A 132 18.13 -0.98 12.47
CA MET A 132 17.10 -2.02 12.56
C MET A 132 16.57 -2.19 13.98
N LYS A 133 17.45 -2.23 15.00
CA LYS A 133 17.03 -2.31 16.40
C LYS A 133 16.19 -1.11 16.80
N THR A 134 16.59 0.11 16.42
CA THR A 134 15.83 1.33 16.67
C THR A 134 14.45 1.27 16.01
N LEU A 135 14.37 0.84 14.75
CA LEU A 135 13.08 0.70 14.05
C LEU A 135 12.13 -0.29 14.74
N ILE A 136 12.65 -1.44 15.21
CA ILE A 136 11.87 -2.43 15.96
C ILE A 136 11.36 -1.83 17.27
N LEU A 137 12.23 -1.17 18.04
CA LEU A 137 11.84 -0.52 19.29
C LEU A 137 10.77 0.55 19.08
N LEU A 138 10.88 1.35 18.02
CA LEU A 138 9.86 2.34 17.66
C LEU A 138 8.52 1.69 17.31
N LYS A 139 8.52 0.56 16.58
CA LYS A 139 7.30 -0.18 16.27
C LYS A 139 6.66 -0.78 17.52
N LEU A 140 7.46 -1.34 18.43
CA LEU A 140 6.98 -1.88 19.71
C LEU A 140 6.42 -0.78 20.62
N ALA A 141 7.15 0.33 20.76
CA ALA A 141 6.71 1.47 21.56
C ALA A 141 5.40 2.06 21.01
N ARG A 142 5.27 2.19 19.68
CA ARG A 142 4.00 2.58 19.04
C ARG A 142 2.88 1.60 19.38
N LYS A 143 3.12 0.28 19.27
CA LYS A 143 2.11 -0.73 19.58
C LYS A 143 1.64 -0.64 21.04
N GLU A 144 2.57 -0.56 21.98
CA GLU A 144 2.26 -0.39 23.41
C GLU A 144 1.50 0.91 23.68
N PHE A 145 1.91 2.00 23.05
CA PHE A 145 1.20 3.28 23.17
C PHE A 145 -0.24 3.16 22.65
N LEU A 146 -0.45 2.62 21.45
CA LEU A 146 -1.79 2.45 20.88
C LEU A 146 -2.65 1.52 21.76
N ASN A 147 -2.09 0.42 22.25
CA ASN A 147 -2.80 -0.51 23.13
C ASN A 147 -3.23 0.14 24.46
N ARG A 148 -2.35 0.93 25.09
CA ARG A 148 -2.61 1.54 26.40
C ARG A 148 -3.57 2.73 26.33
N PHE A 149 -3.54 3.50 25.24
CA PHE A 149 -4.25 4.78 25.15
C PHE A 149 -5.46 4.76 24.22
N LEU A 150 -5.54 3.81 23.27
CA LEU A 150 -6.66 3.72 22.33
C LEU A 150 -7.53 2.48 22.51
N GLY A 151 -7.20 1.58 23.45
CA GLY A 151 -8.06 0.45 23.80
C GLY A 151 -8.32 -0.54 22.67
N THR A 152 -7.44 -0.63 21.67
CA THR A 152 -7.54 -1.63 20.61
C THR A 152 -6.92 -2.95 21.09
N SER A 153 -7.70 -3.71 21.86
CA SER A 153 -7.46 -5.14 22.13
C SER A 153 -8.07 -6.00 21.03
#